data_AF-A0A2V4DVS3-F1
#
_entry.id   AF-A0A2V4DVS3-F1
#
_cell.length_a   1.000
_cell.length_b   1.000
_cell.length_c   1.000
_cell.angle_alpha   90.00
_cell.angle_beta   90.00
_cell.angle_gamma   90.00
#
_symmetry.space_group_name_H-M   'P 1'
#
loop_
_entity.id
_entity.type
_entity.pdbx_description
1 polymer ?
#
loop_
_entity_poly.entity_id
_entity_poly.type
_entity_poly.pdbx_seq_one_letter_code
_entity_poly.pdbx_strand_id
1 'polypeptide(L)'
;MAQRQNTFNQFPSNDLADLNDNTIIVDEFVNSQNDFTANRFGSKFKTLHKIVTDINKLSDDISVGALPATRIVDNEVSTYSVGDSVEFKKMPTINGKPVLGTGDYGIGSYTGVPLNNPDNILAGGCYGMRTTSFPELQKNRNDSASLVVYPAWTKGLYVEKLAVVQSKIPRIYYRCSTPDGKQPFYEVITSANINKFCGQSVILYPDGSVSEPALLYTNQRIVIDNPFNTNLVNSWVEFYESGVWYKHDEMVFSNGGYGVKTNSYGNKIVIQTGNSSVRARCFHDGNPSGADNVMTSLPYRLIIVKIGV
;
A
#
# COMPACT_ATOMS: atom_id res chain seq x y z
N MET A 1 -5.44 26.94 14.86
CA MET A 1 -4.17 27.27 14.20
C MET A 1 -3.06 27.13 15.24
N ALA A 2 -2.16 26.16 15.09
CA ALA A 2 -1.07 25.94 16.04
C ALA A 2 0.04 26.97 15.78
N GLN A 3 0.17 27.94 16.69
CA GLN A 3 1.26 28.91 16.68
C GLN A 3 2.56 28.16 17.03
N ARG A 4 3.49 28.02 16.08
CA ARG A 4 4.79 27.38 16.34
C ARG A 4 5.63 28.31 17.20
N GLN A 5 6.03 27.85 18.38
CA GLN A 5 6.45 28.70 19.50
C GLN A 5 7.78 29.44 19.36
N ASN A 6 8.55 29.32 18.27
CA ASN A 6 9.96 29.75 18.30
C ASN A 6 10.48 30.59 17.11
N THR A 7 9.63 31.08 16.21
CA THR A 7 10.12 31.95 15.11
C THR A 7 9.37 33.29 14.97
N PHE A 8 8.24 33.50 15.66
CA PHE A 8 7.28 34.57 15.35
C PHE A 8 6.91 34.67 13.86
N ASN A 9 7.28 33.67 13.07
CA ASN A 9 7.15 33.68 11.62
C ASN A 9 5.85 32.97 11.29
N GLN A 10 4.95 33.65 10.60
CA GLN A 10 3.67 33.07 10.17
C GLN A 10 3.88 32.03 9.06
N PHE A 11 5.08 31.97 8.48
CA PHE A 11 5.44 31.08 7.38
C PHE A 11 6.72 30.28 7.70
N PRO A 12 6.94 29.11 7.06
CA PRO A 12 8.17 28.34 7.21
C PRO A 12 9.38 29.18 6.76
N SER A 13 10.37 29.35 7.64
CA SER A 13 11.61 30.04 7.28
C SER A 13 12.45 29.16 6.35
N ASN A 14 12.92 29.74 5.25
CA ASN A 14 13.89 29.15 4.33
C ASN A 14 15.34 29.57 4.68
N ASP A 15 15.53 30.29 5.79
CA ASP A 15 16.84 30.67 6.28
C ASP A 15 17.50 29.47 7.00
N LEU A 16 18.68 29.08 6.52
CA LEU A 16 19.49 28.01 7.08
C LEU A 16 19.92 28.31 8.53
N ALA A 17 20.07 29.58 8.90
CA ALA A 17 20.37 29.96 10.28
C ALA A 17 19.20 29.62 11.22
N ASP A 18 17.97 29.92 10.80
CA ASP A 18 16.76 29.64 11.59
C ASP A 18 16.50 28.13 11.75
N LEU A 19 16.84 27.33 10.73
CA LEU A 19 16.73 25.87 10.80
C LEU A 19 17.79 25.26 11.71
N ASN A 20 19.01 25.80 11.70
CA ASN A 20 20.10 25.34 12.54
C ASN A 20 19.83 25.61 14.03
N ASP A 21 19.32 26.80 14.37
CA ASP A 21 18.99 27.17 15.75
C ASP A 21 17.91 26.26 16.35
N ASN A 22 16.88 25.90 15.59
CA ASN A 22 15.84 24.98 16.06
C ASN A 22 16.38 23.57 16.29
N THR A 23 17.36 23.14 15.49
CA THR A 23 17.96 21.80 15.63
C THR A 23 18.82 21.72 16.89
N ILE A 24 19.60 22.77 17.17
CA ILE A 24 20.42 22.89 18.39
C ILE A 24 19.54 22.93 19.64
N ILE A 25 18.45 23.68 19.63
CA ILE A 25 17.55 23.79 20.79
C ILE A 25 16.86 22.45 21.10
N VAL A 26 16.48 21.68 20.07
CA VAL A 26 15.90 20.34 20.29
C VAL A 26 16.94 19.38 20.85
N ASP A 27 18.18 19.43 20.34
CA ASP A 27 19.28 18.61 20.86
C ASP A 27 19.59 18.96 22.32
N GLU A 28 19.69 20.24 22.67
CA GLU A 28 19.90 20.68 24.05
C GLU A 28 18.72 20.32 24.97
N PHE A 29 17.47 20.41 24.49
CA PHE A 29 16.32 20.02 25.29
C PHE A 29 16.32 18.52 25.65
N VAL A 30 16.68 17.67 24.68
CA VAL A 30 16.61 16.20 24.82
C VAL A 30 17.86 15.64 25.50
N ASN A 31 19.04 16.12 25.13
CA ASN A 31 20.33 15.47 25.44
C ASN A 31 21.18 16.24 26.46
N SER A 32 20.86 17.51 26.78
CA SER A 32 21.65 18.27 27.76
C SER A 32 21.50 17.73 29.17
N GLN A 33 22.62 17.71 29.90
CA GLN A 33 22.67 17.41 31.33
C GLN A 33 22.37 18.64 32.21
N ASN A 34 22.26 19.82 31.60
CA ASN A 34 21.90 21.04 32.33
C ASN A 34 20.41 21.01 32.69
N ASP A 35 20.03 21.67 33.77
CA ASP A 35 18.62 21.75 34.18
C ASP A 35 17.76 22.61 33.24
N PHE A 36 18.39 23.54 32.53
CA PHE A 36 17.73 24.52 31.67
C PHE A 36 18.52 24.72 30.37
N THR A 37 17.79 24.94 29.28
CA THR A 37 18.30 25.50 28.02
C THR A 37 17.57 26.83 27.76
N ALA A 38 17.95 27.58 26.74
CA ALA A 38 17.32 28.83 26.35
C ALA A 38 16.95 28.81 24.87
N ASN A 39 15.82 29.45 24.53
CA ASN A 39 15.52 29.69 23.12
C ASN A 39 16.42 30.79 22.55
N ARG A 40 16.35 31.02 21.23
CA ARG A 40 17.13 32.06 20.53
C ARG A 40 16.91 33.49 21.05
N PHE A 41 15.86 33.72 21.83
CA PHE A 41 15.54 35.02 22.44
C PHE A 41 16.03 35.12 23.90
N GLY A 42 16.77 34.12 24.39
CA GLY A 42 17.30 34.07 25.75
C GLY A 42 16.30 33.61 26.81
N SER A 43 15.07 33.25 26.44
CA SER A 43 14.07 32.74 27.37
C SER A 43 14.42 31.31 27.77
N LYS A 44 14.67 31.11 29.07
CA LYS A 44 15.04 29.80 29.62
C LYS A 44 13.84 28.89 29.80
N PHE A 45 14.01 27.60 29.53
CA PHE A 45 13.04 26.56 29.81
C PHE A 45 13.74 25.26 30.27
N LYS A 46 13.00 24.42 30.99
CA LYS A 46 13.54 23.18 31.58
C LYS A 46 13.92 22.19 30.49
N THR A 47 15.05 21.51 30.64
CA THR A 47 15.43 20.36 29.79
C THR A 47 14.64 19.11 30.20
N LEU A 48 14.67 18.08 29.35
CA LEU A 48 14.07 16.77 29.66
C LEU A 48 14.69 16.16 30.93
N HIS A 49 16.02 16.29 31.10
CA HIS A 49 16.73 15.83 32.30
C HIS A 49 16.14 16.41 33.59
N LYS A 50 15.89 17.73 33.63
CA LYS A 50 15.29 18.39 34.80
C LYS A 50 13.86 17.94 35.06
N ILE A 51 13.06 17.79 34.00
CA ILE A 51 11.67 17.33 34.12
C ILE A 51 11.64 15.93 34.75
N VAL A 52 12.46 15.00 34.26
CA VAL A 52 12.53 13.64 34.79
C VAL A 52 13.02 13.61 36.24
N THR A 53 14.03 14.42 36.56
CA THR A 53 14.57 14.50 37.93
C THR A 53 13.56 15.08 38.91
N ASP A 54 12.81 16.12 38.51
CA ASP A 54 11.75 16.69 39.33
C ASP A 54 10.61 15.68 39.56
N ILE A 55 10.25 14.88 38.54
CA ILE A 55 9.25 13.80 38.66
C ILE A 55 9.72 12.71 39.63
N ASN A 56 10.98 12.29 39.55
CA ASN A 56 11.51 11.25 40.44
C ASN A 56 11.56 11.73 41.90
N LYS A 57 11.87 13.01 42.14
CA LYS A 57 11.78 13.61 43.48
C LYS A 57 10.35 13.63 44.00
N LEU A 58 9.39 13.95 43.14
CA LEU A 58 7.96 13.88 43.46
C LEU A 58 7.52 12.44 43.77
N SER A 59 8.10 11.41 43.14
CA SER A 59 7.77 10.01 43.47
C SER A 59 8.34 9.56 44.82
N ASP A 60 9.52 10.05 45.18
CA ASP A 60 10.17 9.70 46.47
C ASP A 60 9.45 10.34 47.67
N ASP A 61 8.83 11.52 47.49
CA ASP A 61 8.02 12.19 48.51
C ASP A 61 6.62 11.56 48.70
N ILE A 62 6.19 10.65 47.81
CA ILE A 62 4.95 9.88 47.97
C ILE A 62 5.26 8.65 48.84
N SER A 63 5.37 8.86 50.16
CA SER A 63 5.27 7.75 51.11
C SER A 63 3.85 7.17 51.03
N VAL A 64 3.69 6.00 50.43
CA VAL A 64 2.41 5.29 50.36
C VAL A 64 2.07 4.72 51.74
N GLY A 65 1.64 5.58 52.65
CA GLY A 65 0.86 5.15 53.81
C GLY A 65 -0.40 4.45 53.30
N ALA A 66 -0.73 3.29 53.88
CA ALA A 66 -1.86 2.45 53.48
C ALA A 66 -3.09 3.30 53.07
N LEU A 67 -3.43 3.25 51.78
CA LEU A 67 -4.53 4.02 51.22
C LEU A 67 -5.84 3.60 51.91
N PRO A 68 -6.64 4.55 52.43
CA PRO A 68 -7.93 4.22 53.02
C PRO A 68 -8.84 3.66 51.93
N ALA A 69 -9.27 2.41 52.08
CA ALA A 69 -10.27 1.83 51.19
C ALA A 69 -11.61 2.55 51.41
N THR A 70 -12.08 3.29 50.40
CA THR A 70 -13.40 3.94 50.45
C THR A 70 -14.47 2.90 50.15
N ARG A 71 -15.26 2.52 51.16
CA ARG A 71 -16.44 1.67 50.97
C ARG A 71 -17.59 2.53 50.44
N ILE A 72 -18.02 2.25 49.21
CA ILE A 72 -19.24 2.83 48.64
C ILE A 72 -20.29 1.71 48.54
N VAL A 73 -21.50 1.98 49.02
CA VAL A 73 -22.65 1.08 48.91
C VAL A 73 -23.66 1.70 47.96
N ASP A 74 -23.92 1.04 46.85
CA ASP A 74 -24.98 1.38 45.90
C ASP A 74 -25.77 0.09 45.60
N ASN A 75 -27.10 0.12 45.77
CA ASN A 75 -28.02 -1.01 45.59
C ASN A 75 -27.54 -2.34 46.22
N GLU A 76 -27.22 -2.34 47.52
CA GLU A 76 -26.85 -3.52 48.33
C GLU A 76 -25.55 -4.24 47.94
N VAL A 77 -24.81 -3.75 46.93
CA VAL A 77 -23.51 -4.31 46.56
C VAL A 77 -22.39 -3.42 47.12
N SER A 78 -21.59 -3.97 48.04
CA SER A 78 -20.41 -3.28 48.55
C SER A 78 -19.25 -3.43 47.55
N THR A 79 -18.64 -2.32 47.15
CA THR A 79 -17.42 -2.30 46.34
C THR A 79 -16.25 -1.70 47.12
N TYR A 80 -15.07 -2.27 46.92
CA TYR A 80 -13.79 -1.83 47.49
C TYR A 80 -12.83 -1.58 46.32
N SER A 81 -12.16 -0.42 46.30
CA SER A 81 -11.10 -0.11 45.34
C SER A 81 -9.80 0.23 46.05
N VAL A 82 -8.68 -0.28 45.51
CA VAL A 82 -7.31 0.01 45.95
C VAL A 82 -6.42 0.06 44.71
N GLY A 83 -5.82 1.23 44.41
CA GLY A 83 -4.80 1.39 43.37
C GLY A 83 -5.25 1.34 41.89
N ASP A 84 -4.28 1.46 40.98
CA ASP A 84 -4.42 1.78 39.53
C ASP A 84 -5.04 0.69 38.63
N SER A 85 -5.65 -0.34 39.19
CA SER A 85 -6.43 -1.30 38.42
C SER A 85 -7.89 -0.90 38.41
N VAL A 86 -8.25 0.03 37.50
CA VAL A 86 -9.65 0.34 37.19
C VAL A 86 -10.20 -0.79 36.31
N GLU A 87 -10.72 -1.85 36.94
CA GLU A 87 -11.62 -2.77 36.24
C GLU A 87 -12.96 -2.05 35.99
N PHE A 88 -13.22 -1.68 34.75
CA PHE A 88 -14.54 -1.20 34.34
C PHE A 88 -15.53 -2.37 34.32
N LYS A 89 -16.16 -2.65 35.47
CA LYS A 89 -17.32 -3.57 35.53
C LYS A 89 -18.50 -3.11 34.66
N LYS A 90 -18.50 -1.85 34.21
CA LYS A 90 -19.53 -1.26 33.34
C LYS A 90 -18.86 -0.30 32.36
N MET A 91 -19.23 -0.40 31.08
CA MET A 91 -18.70 0.49 30.04
C MET A 91 -18.92 1.96 30.42
N PRO A 92 -17.92 2.86 30.23
CA PRO A 92 -18.10 4.28 30.44
C PRO A 92 -19.30 4.77 29.64
N THR A 93 -20.14 5.60 30.25
CA THR A 93 -21.29 6.23 29.56
C THR A 93 -21.22 7.74 29.67
N ILE A 94 -21.58 8.45 28.61
CA ILE A 94 -21.85 9.90 28.61
C ILE A 94 -23.36 10.05 28.38
N ASN A 95 -24.05 10.72 29.31
CA ASN A 95 -25.52 10.88 29.27
C ASN A 95 -26.28 9.55 29.17
N GLY A 96 -25.81 8.51 29.87
CA GLY A 96 -26.39 7.17 29.85
C GLY A 96 -26.16 6.39 28.56
N LYS A 97 -25.41 6.95 27.59
CA LYS A 97 -25.02 6.27 26.35
C LYS A 97 -23.58 5.77 26.45
N PRO A 98 -23.27 4.51 26.07
CA PRO A 98 -21.90 4.01 26.04
C PRO A 98 -20.97 4.93 25.25
N VAL A 99 -19.80 5.23 25.82
CA VAL A 99 -18.73 6.01 25.17
C VAL A 99 -18.05 5.18 24.08
N LEU A 100 -18.02 3.86 24.25
CA LEU A 100 -17.62 2.89 23.24
C LEU A 100 -18.87 2.18 22.73
N GLY A 101 -19.13 2.33 21.44
CA GLY A 101 -20.26 1.72 20.74
C GLY A 101 -19.98 0.29 20.26
N THR A 102 -21.01 -0.38 19.79
CA THR A 102 -20.90 -1.66 19.07
C THR A 102 -20.07 -1.47 17.79
N GLY A 103 -18.76 -1.73 17.86
CA GLY A 103 -17.79 -1.51 16.77
C GLY A 103 -16.44 -0.96 17.26
N ASP A 104 -16.40 -0.36 18.45
CA ASP A 104 -15.18 0.14 19.11
C ASP A 104 -14.47 -0.95 19.95
N TYR A 105 -15.11 -2.10 20.09
CA TYR A 105 -14.53 -3.29 20.71
C TYR A 105 -13.35 -3.76 19.85
N GLY A 106 -12.20 -4.05 20.49
CA GLY A 106 -11.03 -4.59 19.80
C GLY A 106 -9.82 -3.67 19.75
N ILE A 107 -9.93 -2.40 20.13
CA ILE A 107 -8.75 -1.56 20.38
C ILE A 107 -8.02 -2.13 21.59
N GLY A 108 -6.86 -2.77 21.35
CA GLY A 108 -6.04 -3.45 22.37
C GLY A 108 -6.32 -4.95 22.57
N SER A 109 -7.19 -5.56 21.78
CA SER A 109 -7.45 -7.01 21.83
C SER A 109 -6.53 -7.81 20.90
N TYR A 110 -6.21 -9.07 21.27
CA TYR A 110 -5.50 -10.00 20.39
C TYR A 110 -6.32 -10.45 19.17
N THR A 111 -7.65 -10.29 19.22
CA THR A 111 -8.58 -10.64 18.14
C THR A 111 -9.65 -9.56 17.93
N GLY A 112 -10.09 -9.37 16.69
CA GLY A 112 -11.23 -8.49 16.37
C GLY A 112 -12.57 -9.04 16.90
N VAL A 113 -13.60 -8.18 16.92
CA VAL A 113 -14.95 -8.53 17.38
C VAL A 113 -15.55 -9.59 16.48
N PRO A 114 -16.01 -10.75 16.99
CA PRO A 114 -16.67 -11.75 16.18
C PRO A 114 -17.91 -11.16 15.50
N LEU A 115 -17.96 -11.21 14.18
CA LEU A 115 -19.16 -10.88 13.41
C LEU A 115 -19.89 -12.15 12.98
N ASN A 116 -21.08 -12.35 13.51
CA ASN A 116 -21.86 -13.56 13.26
C ASN A 116 -22.61 -13.53 11.92
N ASN A 117 -23.00 -12.34 11.44
CA ASN A 117 -23.69 -12.18 10.17
C ASN A 117 -23.15 -10.94 9.42
N PRO A 118 -22.30 -11.14 8.41
CA PRO A 118 -21.73 -10.04 7.63
C PRO A 118 -22.69 -9.46 6.59
N ASP A 119 -23.93 -9.95 6.44
CA ASP A 119 -24.90 -9.42 5.48
C ASP A 119 -25.77 -8.29 6.07
N ASN A 120 -25.76 -8.15 7.40
CA ASN A 120 -26.48 -7.07 8.08
C ASN A 120 -25.91 -5.68 7.73
N ILE A 121 -26.71 -4.64 7.98
CA ILE A 121 -26.22 -3.26 8.04
C ILE A 121 -25.29 -3.14 9.25
N LEU A 122 -24.01 -2.86 8.99
CA LEU A 122 -22.98 -2.80 10.03
C LEU A 122 -22.75 -1.35 10.46
N ALA A 123 -22.43 -1.17 11.75
CA ALA A 123 -21.87 0.09 12.22
C ALA A 123 -20.43 0.24 11.72
N GLY A 124 -19.91 1.48 11.75
CA GLY A 124 -18.49 1.69 11.52
C GLY A 124 -17.66 0.99 12.59
N GLY A 125 -16.57 0.34 12.19
CA GLY A 125 -15.72 -0.40 13.12
C GLY A 125 -14.86 -1.47 12.46
N CYS A 126 -14.16 -2.23 13.30
CA CYS A 126 -13.31 -3.35 12.91
C CYS A 126 -13.85 -4.67 13.50
N TYR A 127 -14.06 -5.66 12.65
CA TYR A 127 -14.67 -6.94 13.01
C TYR A 127 -13.74 -8.10 12.64
N GLY A 128 -13.55 -9.05 13.55
CA GLY A 128 -12.86 -10.31 13.30
C GLY A 128 -13.82 -11.36 12.75
N MET A 129 -13.40 -12.09 11.72
CA MET A 129 -14.20 -13.14 11.08
C MET A 129 -13.36 -14.12 10.27
N ARG A 130 -14.04 -15.03 9.57
CA ARG A 130 -13.44 -15.98 8.63
C ARG A 130 -13.96 -15.74 7.22
N THR A 131 -13.17 -16.07 6.21
CA THR A 131 -13.59 -15.98 4.80
C THR A 131 -14.78 -16.89 4.47
N THR A 132 -15.05 -17.92 5.29
CA THR A 132 -16.24 -18.77 5.15
C THR A 132 -17.55 -18.00 5.28
N SER A 133 -17.52 -16.83 5.93
CA SER A 133 -18.68 -15.95 6.06
C SER A 133 -19.03 -15.21 4.75
N PHE A 134 -18.22 -15.35 3.69
CA PHE A 134 -18.42 -14.73 2.38
C PHE A 134 -18.42 -15.79 1.27
N PRO A 135 -19.58 -16.34 0.89
CA PRO A 135 -19.70 -17.38 -0.14
C PRO A 135 -19.10 -16.97 -1.49
N GLU A 136 -19.16 -15.69 -1.85
CA GLU A 136 -18.65 -15.14 -3.10
C GLU A 136 -17.12 -15.19 -3.22
N LEU A 137 -16.41 -15.32 -2.08
CA LEU A 137 -14.96 -15.49 -2.07
C LEU A 137 -14.53 -16.96 -2.24
N GLN A 138 -15.48 -17.91 -2.26
CA GLN A 138 -15.17 -19.33 -2.17
C GLN A 138 -14.85 -20.01 -3.51
N LYS A 139 -13.61 -20.47 -3.58
CA LYS A 139 -13.30 -21.91 -3.75
C LYS A 139 -12.57 -22.38 -2.48
N ASN A 140 -13.29 -22.97 -1.52
CA ASN A 140 -12.75 -23.70 -0.35
C ASN A 140 -11.72 -22.95 0.54
N ARG A 141 -12.07 -21.79 1.12
CA ARG A 141 -11.13 -21.04 1.99
C ARG A 141 -11.72 -20.72 3.37
N ASN A 142 -10.99 -21.09 4.41
CA ASN A 142 -11.30 -20.83 5.82
C ASN A 142 -10.20 -19.98 6.48
N ASP A 143 -9.85 -18.89 5.81
CA ASP A 143 -8.78 -17.98 6.22
C ASP A 143 -9.29 -17.01 7.29
N SER A 144 -8.40 -16.59 8.20
CA SER A 144 -8.71 -15.55 9.19
C SER A 144 -8.75 -14.19 8.52
N ALA A 145 -9.71 -13.36 8.89
CA ALA A 145 -9.91 -12.06 8.26
C ALA A 145 -10.37 -10.98 9.25
N SER A 146 -10.15 -9.74 8.87
CA SER A 146 -10.68 -8.55 9.53
C SER A 146 -11.46 -7.71 8.52
N LEU A 147 -12.70 -7.36 8.86
CA LEU A 147 -13.53 -6.45 8.09
C LEU A 147 -13.53 -5.08 8.75
N VAL A 148 -13.19 -4.05 7.98
CA VAL A 148 -13.35 -2.67 8.39
C VAL A 148 -14.50 -2.06 7.62
N VAL A 149 -15.45 -1.47 8.33
CA VAL A 149 -16.62 -0.81 7.77
C VAL A 149 -16.42 0.69 7.85
N TYR A 150 -16.40 1.35 6.69
CA TYR A 150 -16.28 2.80 6.54
C TYR A 150 -17.65 3.39 6.19
N PRO A 151 -18.44 3.83 7.20
CA PRO A 151 -19.69 4.51 6.94
C PRO A 151 -19.47 5.79 6.13
N ALA A 152 -20.29 5.98 5.09
CA ALA A 152 -20.32 7.24 4.37
C ALA A 152 -21.19 8.27 5.13
N TRP A 153 -21.16 9.51 4.66
CA TRP A 153 -22.04 10.57 5.15
C TRP A 153 -23.53 10.20 5.03
N THR A 154 -23.89 9.56 3.92
CA THR A 154 -25.27 9.12 3.67
C THR A 154 -25.55 7.82 4.39
N LYS A 155 -26.60 7.83 5.24
CA LYS A 155 -27.06 6.64 5.96
C LYS A 155 -27.34 5.48 5.00
N GLY A 156 -26.81 4.30 5.32
CA GLY A 156 -26.99 3.09 4.52
C GLY A 156 -26.01 2.95 3.35
N LEU A 157 -25.15 3.94 3.11
CA LEU A 157 -24.00 3.82 2.21
C LEU A 157 -22.73 3.65 3.03
N TYR A 158 -21.95 2.64 2.70
CA TYR A 158 -20.65 2.40 3.34
C TYR A 158 -19.75 1.55 2.46
N VAL A 159 -18.44 1.70 2.66
CA VAL A 159 -17.42 0.87 2.03
C VAL A 159 -16.93 -0.15 3.03
N GLU A 160 -16.83 -1.40 2.62
CA GLU A 160 -16.24 -2.47 3.41
C GLU A 160 -14.86 -2.83 2.86
N LYS A 161 -13.88 -2.97 3.74
CA LYS A 161 -12.55 -3.50 3.43
C LYS A 161 -12.35 -4.80 4.19
N LEU A 162 -12.15 -5.89 3.47
CA LEU A 162 -11.80 -7.18 4.05
C LEU A 162 -10.30 -7.42 3.88
N ALA A 163 -9.56 -7.44 4.99
CA ALA A 163 -8.15 -7.86 5.04
C ALA A 163 -8.07 -9.32 5.47
N VAL A 164 -7.48 -10.18 4.64
CA VAL A 164 -7.42 -11.63 4.84
C VAL A 164 -5.98 -12.07 5.04
N VAL A 165 -5.76 -12.87 6.09
CA VAL A 165 -4.51 -13.57 6.36
C VAL A 165 -4.57 -14.93 5.65
N GLN A 166 -4.19 -14.95 4.37
CA GLN A 166 -4.15 -16.19 3.60
C GLN A 166 -2.75 -16.82 3.67
N SER A 167 -2.51 -17.64 4.69
CA SER A 167 -1.19 -18.22 4.96
C SER A 167 -0.13 -17.10 5.07
N LYS A 168 0.87 -17.07 4.19
CA LYS A 168 1.94 -16.06 4.15
C LYS A 168 1.66 -14.88 3.20
N ILE A 169 0.49 -14.84 2.56
CA ILE A 169 0.16 -13.81 1.55
C ILE A 169 -1.05 -13.00 2.02
N PRO A 170 -0.90 -11.70 2.30
CA PRO A 170 -2.04 -10.85 2.62
C PRO A 170 -2.91 -10.66 1.38
N ARG A 171 -4.23 -10.63 1.58
CA ARG A 171 -5.18 -10.20 0.55
C ARG A 171 -6.10 -9.12 1.08
N ILE A 172 -6.47 -8.19 0.21
CA ILE A 172 -7.35 -7.09 0.56
C ILE A 172 -8.48 -7.08 -0.47
N TYR A 173 -9.71 -6.97 0.00
CA TYR A 173 -10.89 -6.84 -0.84
C TYR A 173 -11.68 -5.59 -0.44
N TYR A 174 -12.31 -4.96 -1.42
CA TYR A 174 -13.28 -3.89 -1.18
C TYR A 174 -14.64 -4.23 -1.76
N ARG A 175 -15.71 -3.81 -1.09
CA ARG A 175 -17.05 -3.74 -1.67
C ARG A 175 -17.80 -2.53 -1.16
N CYS A 176 -18.78 -2.09 -1.93
CA CYS A 176 -19.76 -1.11 -1.46
C CYS A 176 -20.97 -1.84 -0.89
N SER A 177 -21.54 -1.30 0.19
CA SER A 177 -22.89 -1.62 0.60
C SER A 177 -23.78 -0.44 0.27
N THR A 178 -24.89 -0.72 -0.41
CA THR A 178 -25.92 0.25 -0.75
C THR A 178 -27.25 -0.14 -0.09
N PRO A 179 -28.26 0.75 -0.08
CA PRO A 179 -29.62 0.40 0.31
C PRO A 179 -30.19 -0.80 -0.47
N ASP A 180 -29.72 -1.01 -1.71
CA ASP A 180 -30.13 -2.10 -2.58
C ASP A 180 -29.38 -3.42 -2.30
N GLY A 181 -28.39 -3.40 -1.40
CA GLY A 181 -27.63 -4.56 -0.97
C GLY A 181 -26.12 -4.40 -1.10
N LYS A 182 -25.40 -5.48 -0.76
CA LYS A 182 -23.94 -5.53 -0.81
C LYS A 182 -23.47 -5.91 -2.21
N GLN A 183 -22.55 -5.12 -2.75
CA GLN A 183 -21.92 -5.39 -4.03
C GLN A 183 -20.87 -6.51 -3.90
N PRO A 184 -20.45 -7.15 -5.00
CA PRO A 184 -19.37 -8.12 -4.96
C PRO A 184 -18.06 -7.55 -4.41
N PHE A 185 -17.24 -8.40 -3.82
CA PHE A 185 -15.88 -8.05 -3.42
C PHE A 185 -14.93 -7.98 -4.62
N TYR A 186 -14.15 -6.91 -4.68
CA TYR A 186 -13.06 -6.72 -5.62
C TYR A 186 -11.71 -6.85 -4.89
N GLU A 187 -10.86 -7.77 -5.35
CA GLU A 187 -9.52 -7.96 -4.80
C GLU A 187 -8.60 -6.80 -5.23
N VAL A 188 -7.91 -6.19 -4.27
CA VAL A 188 -6.87 -5.19 -4.53
C VAL A 188 -5.62 -5.89 -5.04
N ILE A 189 -5.06 -5.37 -6.12
CA ILE A 189 -3.76 -5.79 -6.63
C ILE A 189 -2.68 -5.12 -5.78
N THR A 190 -1.83 -5.95 -5.18
CA THR A 190 -0.70 -5.58 -4.33
C THR A 190 0.55 -6.28 -4.87
N SER A 191 1.74 -5.84 -4.49
CA SER A 191 2.97 -6.56 -4.82
C SER A 191 2.95 -8.03 -4.35
N ALA A 192 2.22 -8.35 -3.28
CA ALA A 192 2.11 -9.70 -2.73
C ALA A 192 1.24 -10.66 -3.58
N ASN A 193 0.30 -10.13 -4.37
CA ASN A 193 -0.59 -10.95 -5.21
C ASN A 193 -0.52 -10.60 -6.70
N ILE A 194 0.33 -9.65 -7.11
CA ILE A 194 0.44 -9.19 -8.49
C ILE A 194 0.70 -10.35 -9.45
N ASN A 195 1.45 -11.38 -9.07
CA ASN A 195 1.72 -12.55 -9.90
C ASN A 195 0.47 -13.36 -10.30
N LYS A 196 -0.65 -13.24 -9.56
CA LYS A 196 -1.95 -13.81 -9.97
C LYS A 196 -2.59 -13.03 -11.12
N PHE A 197 -2.24 -11.75 -11.24
CA PHE A 197 -2.84 -10.78 -12.17
C PHE A 197 -1.89 -10.36 -13.30
N CYS A 198 -0.58 -10.49 -13.10
CA CYS A 198 0.42 -10.45 -14.14
C CYS A 198 0.17 -11.66 -15.04
N GLY A 199 -0.01 -11.38 -16.32
CA GLY A 199 -0.27 -12.39 -17.33
C GLY A 199 0.67 -13.56 -17.28
N GLN A 200 0.13 -14.72 -17.64
CA GLN A 200 0.98 -15.74 -18.24
C GLN A 200 1.76 -15.10 -19.40
N SER A 201 3.06 -15.35 -19.45
CA SER A 201 3.91 -14.93 -20.55
C SER A 201 4.35 -16.15 -21.34
N VAL A 202 4.42 -16.00 -22.66
CA VAL A 202 4.99 -16.99 -23.57
C VAL A 202 6.09 -16.31 -24.36
N ILE A 203 7.22 -17.00 -24.49
CA ILE A 203 8.32 -16.63 -25.36
C ILE A 203 8.24 -17.51 -26.60
N LEU A 204 8.11 -16.89 -27.77
CA LEU A 204 8.13 -17.57 -29.05
C LEU A 204 9.43 -17.23 -29.79
N TYR A 205 9.96 -18.20 -30.52
CA TYR A 205 11.04 -18.04 -31.48
C TYR A 205 10.46 -18.32 -32.87
N PRO A 206 9.78 -17.34 -33.50
CA PRO A 206 9.10 -17.60 -34.77
C PRO A 206 10.15 -17.98 -35.81
N ASP A 207 9.89 -19.07 -36.54
CA ASP A 207 10.76 -19.62 -37.58
C ASP A 207 12.19 -19.98 -37.11
N GLY A 208 12.41 -20.11 -35.80
CA GLY A 208 13.71 -20.42 -35.20
C GLY A 208 13.60 -21.24 -33.93
N SER A 209 14.66 -21.24 -33.14
CA SER A 209 14.75 -21.97 -31.87
C SER A 209 15.48 -21.15 -30.82
N VAL A 210 15.53 -21.67 -29.58
CA VAL A 210 16.28 -21.05 -28.49
C VAL A 210 17.78 -20.98 -28.80
N SER A 211 18.35 -22.04 -29.38
CA SER A 211 19.78 -22.12 -29.72
C SER A 211 20.11 -21.36 -31.00
N GLU A 212 19.15 -21.27 -31.92
CA GLU A 212 19.31 -20.61 -33.22
C GLU A 212 18.07 -19.75 -33.52
N PRO A 213 17.99 -18.54 -32.95
CA PRO A 213 16.89 -17.63 -33.23
C PRO A 213 16.91 -17.16 -34.68
N ALA A 214 15.74 -17.05 -35.30
CA ALA A 214 15.62 -16.49 -36.64
C ALA A 214 16.05 -15.02 -36.66
N LEU A 215 16.46 -14.53 -37.83
CA LEU A 215 16.72 -13.11 -38.07
C LEU A 215 15.42 -12.42 -38.50
N LEU A 216 15.09 -11.30 -37.86
CA LEU A 216 14.07 -10.38 -38.32
C LEU A 216 14.70 -9.36 -39.26
N TYR A 217 14.12 -9.13 -40.44
CA TYR A 217 14.63 -8.20 -41.44
C TYR A 217 13.72 -6.97 -41.59
N THR A 218 14.26 -5.90 -42.17
CA THR A 218 13.48 -4.72 -42.57
C THR A 218 12.39 -5.04 -43.59
N ASN A 219 11.37 -4.18 -43.64
CA ASN A 219 10.27 -4.24 -44.60
C ASN A 219 9.48 -5.57 -44.58
N GLN A 220 9.37 -6.19 -43.41
CA GLN A 220 8.59 -7.39 -43.16
C GLN A 220 7.30 -7.09 -42.41
N ARG A 221 6.30 -7.93 -42.68
CA ARG A 221 5.07 -8.07 -41.91
C ARG A 221 4.85 -9.54 -41.59
N ILE A 222 5.08 -9.93 -40.34
CA ILE A 222 4.94 -11.30 -39.86
C ILE A 222 3.66 -11.41 -39.04
N VAL A 223 2.88 -12.47 -39.27
CA VAL A 223 1.64 -12.74 -38.54
C VAL A 223 1.77 -14.07 -37.83
N ILE A 224 1.63 -14.06 -36.50
CA ILE A 224 1.83 -15.22 -35.63
C ILE A 224 0.54 -15.48 -34.86
N ASP A 225 0.27 -16.74 -34.57
CA ASP A 225 -0.89 -17.15 -33.78
C ASP A 225 -0.73 -16.70 -32.32
N ASN A 226 -1.76 -16.06 -31.77
CA ASN A 226 -1.75 -15.68 -30.37
C ASN A 226 -2.04 -16.90 -29.49
N PRO A 227 -1.08 -17.34 -28.65
CA PRO A 227 -1.22 -18.56 -27.85
C PRO A 227 -2.33 -18.47 -26.79
N PHE A 228 -2.79 -17.27 -26.45
CA PHE A 228 -3.81 -17.06 -25.43
C PHE A 228 -5.24 -16.96 -25.99
N ASN A 229 -5.41 -16.97 -27.32
CA ASN A 229 -6.72 -16.91 -27.98
C ASN A 229 -7.62 -15.76 -27.46
N THR A 230 -7.03 -14.60 -27.17
CA THR A 230 -7.70 -13.40 -26.65
C THR A 230 -7.03 -12.13 -27.15
N ASN A 231 -7.78 -11.06 -27.38
CA ASN A 231 -7.22 -9.76 -27.79
C ASN A 231 -6.57 -9.01 -26.62
N LEU A 232 -6.76 -9.47 -25.37
CA LEU A 232 -6.18 -8.86 -24.18
C LEU A 232 -4.77 -9.39 -23.95
N VAL A 233 -3.83 -8.98 -24.81
CA VAL A 233 -2.42 -9.33 -24.72
C VAL A 233 -1.57 -8.08 -24.94
N ASN A 234 -0.43 -8.03 -24.26
CA ASN A 234 0.68 -7.18 -24.63
C ASN A 234 1.69 -8.04 -25.37
N SER A 235 2.35 -7.49 -26.38
CA SER A 235 3.45 -8.18 -27.04
C SER A 235 4.60 -7.23 -27.29
N TRP A 236 5.80 -7.78 -27.45
CA TRP A 236 6.96 -7.03 -27.92
C TRP A 236 7.99 -7.98 -28.51
N VAL A 237 8.81 -7.45 -29.42
CA VAL A 237 10.01 -8.15 -29.88
C VAL A 237 11.13 -7.91 -28.89
N GLU A 238 11.99 -8.91 -28.71
CA GLU A 238 13.30 -8.72 -28.13
C GLU A 238 14.35 -9.08 -29.16
N PHE A 239 15.40 -8.25 -29.27
CA PHE A 239 16.56 -8.52 -30.10
C PHE A 239 17.70 -9.07 -29.25
N TYR A 240 18.54 -9.90 -29.85
CA TYR A 240 19.77 -10.39 -29.23
C TYR A 240 20.99 -9.68 -29.83
N GLU A 241 21.71 -8.93 -29.00
CA GLU A 241 22.93 -8.21 -29.38
C GLU A 241 23.92 -8.27 -28.20
N SER A 242 25.21 -8.46 -28.48
CA SER A 242 26.27 -8.45 -27.46
C SER A 242 26.02 -9.38 -26.25
N GLY A 243 25.39 -10.53 -26.48
CA GLY A 243 25.12 -11.52 -25.43
C GLY A 243 23.83 -11.29 -24.64
N VAL A 244 23.06 -10.25 -24.94
CA VAL A 244 21.90 -9.82 -24.14
C VAL A 244 20.64 -9.71 -25.00
N TRP A 245 19.52 -10.18 -24.45
CA TRP A 245 18.19 -9.91 -24.98
C TRP A 245 17.67 -8.59 -24.44
N TYR A 246 17.19 -7.72 -25.31
CA TYR A 246 16.57 -6.47 -24.90
C TYR A 246 15.26 -6.21 -25.66
N LYS A 247 14.30 -5.61 -24.97
CA LYS A 247 13.01 -5.21 -25.53
C LYS A 247 13.17 -4.14 -26.59
N HIS A 248 12.52 -4.34 -27.73
CA HIS A 248 12.32 -3.35 -28.77
C HIS A 248 10.87 -3.46 -29.28
N ASP A 249 10.06 -2.43 -29.05
CA ASP A 249 8.66 -2.34 -29.49
C ASP A 249 8.28 -0.90 -29.84
N GLU A 250 9.22 -0.23 -30.51
CA GLU A 250 9.09 1.14 -30.93
C GLU A 250 9.31 1.23 -32.44
N MET A 251 8.42 1.98 -33.10
CA MET A 251 8.54 2.25 -34.51
C MET A 251 8.41 3.75 -34.74
N VAL A 252 9.46 4.33 -35.29
CA VAL A 252 9.53 5.76 -35.60
C VAL A 252 9.43 5.94 -37.10
N PHE A 253 8.36 6.60 -37.55
CA PHE A 253 8.19 6.92 -38.97
C PHE A 253 8.86 8.26 -39.30
N SER A 254 10.16 8.20 -39.58
CA SER A 254 10.94 9.29 -40.14
C SER A 254 11.76 8.73 -41.30
N ASN A 255 11.72 9.35 -42.48
CA ASN A 255 12.54 9.00 -43.65
C ASN A 255 12.70 7.49 -43.96
N GLY A 256 11.60 6.73 -43.97
CA GLY A 256 11.60 5.31 -44.37
C GLY A 256 11.30 4.31 -43.24
N GLY A 257 11.11 4.78 -42.00
CA GLY A 257 10.61 3.97 -40.90
C GLY A 257 11.70 3.11 -40.23
N TYR A 258 11.86 3.30 -38.92
CA TYR A 258 12.86 2.66 -38.09
C TYR A 258 12.20 1.85 -36.98
N GLY A 259 12.76 0.69 -36.67
CA GLY A 259 12.37 -0.10 -35.50
C GLY A 259 11.40 -1.23 -35.84
N VAL A 260 10.71 -1.70 -34.81
CA VAL A 260 9.74 -2.80 -34.90
C VAL A 260 8.56 -2.49 -34.00
N LYS A 261 7.35 -2.80 -34.47
CA LYS A 261 6.14 -2.71 -33.67
C LYS A 261 5.38 -4.01 -33.71
N THR A 262 4.92 -4.44 -32.54
CA THR A 262 3.97 -5.53 -32.42
C THR A 262 2.57 -5.00 -32.12
N ASN A 263 1.56 -5.62 -32.72
CA ASN A 263 0.16 -5.31 -32.45
C ASN A 263 -0.67 -6.59 -32.39
N SER A 264 -1.59 -6.67 -31.44
CA SER A 264 -2.65 -7.68 -31.46
C SER A 264 -3.67 -7.34 -32.54
N TYR A 265 -4.03 -8.30 -33.40
CA TYR A 265 -5.07 -8.15 -34.41
C TYR A 265 -5.94 -9.40 -34.42
N GLY A 266 -7.09 -9.34 -33.73
CA GLY A 266 -7.86 -10.53 -33.39
C GLY A 266 -7.00 -11.54 -32.62
N ASN A 267 -7.14 -12.83 -32.97
CA ASN A 267 -6.36 -13.90 -32.34
C ASN A 267 -4.95 -14.07 -32.92
N LYS A 268 -4.37 -13.02 -33.50
CA LYS A 268 -3.02 -13.01 -34.06
C LYS A 268 -2.18 -11.88 -33.46
N ILE A 269 -0.87 -12.07 -33.48
CA ILE A 269 0.11 -11.02 -33.26
C ILE A 269 0.72 -10.65 -34.61
N VAL A 270 0.74 -9.37 -34.93
CA VAL A 270 1.39 -8.83 -36.13
C VAL A 270 2.67 -8.15 -35.70
N ILE A 271 3.80 -8.58 -36.27
CA ILE A 271 5.09 -7.89 -36.18
C ILE A 271 5.26 -7.09 -37.47
N GLN A 272 5.40 -5.78 -37.35
CA GLN A 272 5.70 -4.88 -38.45
C GLN A 272 7.09 -4.27 -38.23
N THR A 273 7.96 -4.38 -39.22
CA THR A 273 9.28 -3.73 -39.17
C THR A 273 9.30 -2.47 -40.01
N GLY A 274 10.15 -1.51 -39.62
CA GLY A 274 10.50 -0.36 -40.45
C GLY A 274 11.13 -0.78 -41.78
N ASN A 275 11.04 0.09 -42.79
CA ASN A 275 11.62 -0.18 -44.10
C ASN A 275 13.12 0.16 -44.15
N SER A 276 13.61 1.07 -43.31
CA SER A 276 15.03 1.46 -43.28
C SER A 276 15.88 0.62 -42.30
N SER A 277 15.34 0.25 -41.15
CA SER A 277 16.07 -0.56 -40.15
C SER A 277 15.14 -1.27 -39.18
N VAL A 278 15.55 -2.44 -38.68
CA VAL A 278 14.89 -3.09 -37.52
C VAL A 278 15.38 -2.50 -36.20
N ARG A 279 16.58 -1.90 -36.21
CA ARG A 279 17.15 -1.08 -35.13
C ARG A 279 17.95 0.07 -35.74
N ALA A 280 17.64 1.30 -35.37
CA ALA A 280 18.38 2.49 -35.78
C ALA A 280 19.38 2.91 -34.68
N ARG A 281 19.92 4.12 -34.80
CA ARG A 281 20.70 4.75 -33.74
C ARG A 281 19.79 5.06 -32.55
N CYS A 282 20.32 5.03 -31.33
CA CYS A 282 19.53 5.22 -30.10
C CYS A 282 18.67 6.51 -30.10
N PHE A 283 19.13 7.59 -30.72
CA PHE A 283 18.36 8.85 -30.84
C PHE A 283 17.33 8.87 -31.97
N HIS A 284 17.28 7.84 -32.83
CA HIS A 284 16.29 7.71 -33.90
C HIS A 284 15.11 6.83 -33.53
N ASP A 285 15.32 5.73 -32.80
CA ASP A 285 14.29 4.74 -32.49
C ASP A 285 14.22 4.37 -30.99
N GLY A 286 14.95 5.07 -30.13
CA GLY A 286 14.89 4.86 -28.68
C GLY A 286 15.51 3.55 -28.19
N ASN A 287 16.26 2.82 -29.04
CA ASN A 287 16.75 1.49 -28.65
C ASN A 287 17.65 1.53 -27.38
N PRO A 288 17.49 0.56 -26.47
CA PRO A 288 18.15 0.59 -25.16
C PRO A 288 19.60 0.09 -25.19
N SER A 289 20.09 -0.46 -26.30
CA SER A 289 21.50 -0.91 -26.39
C SER A 289 22.49 0.26 -26.45
N GLY A 290 22.00 1.50 -26.66
CA GLY A 290 22.83 2.69 -26.77
C GLY A 290 23.68 2.71 -28.04
N ALA A 291 23.39 1.82 -28.99
CA ALA A 291 24.19 1.62 -30.18
C ALA A 291 23.95 2.73 -31.23
N ASP A 292 25.03 3.16 -31.89
CA ASP A 292 25.04 4.27 -32.87
C ASP A 292 25.19 3.81 -34.34
N ASN A 293 25.11 2.49 -34.57
CA ASN A 293 24.99 1.89 -35.88
C ASN A 293 23.53 1.54 -36.21
N VAL A 294 23.26 1.25 -37.48
CA VAL A 294 21.95 0.86 -37.99
C VAL A 294 22.00 -0.61 -38.39
N MET A 295 20.97 -1.38 -38.03
CA MET A 295 20.84 -2.80 -38.35
C MET A 295 19.61 -3.04 -39.21
N THR A 296 19.81 -3.72 -40.34
CA THR A 296 18.72 -4.17 -41.23
C THR A 296 18.20 -5.56 -40.87
N SER A 297 18.93 -6.30 -40.04
CA SER A 297 18.48 -7.56 -39.47
C SER A 297 19.09 -7.87 -38.12
N LEU A 298 18.33 -8.49 -37.21
CA LEU A 298 18.80 -8.95 -35.90
C LEU A 298 18.12 -10.26 -35.48
N PRO A 299 18.79 -11.13 -34.71
CA PRO A 299 18.14 -12.30 -34.11
C PRO A 299 17.05 -11.83 -33.15
N TYR A 300 15.87 -12.46 -33.21
CA TYR A 300 14.72 -11.99 -32.46
C TYR A 300 13.95 -13.12 -31.77
N ARG A 301 13.18 -12.72 -30.75
CA ARG A 301 12.12 -13.52 -30.15
C ARG A 301 10.91 -12.64 -29.88
N LEU A 302 9.74 -13.24 -29.74
CA LEU A 302 8.49 -12.55 -29.44
C LEU A 302 8.05 -12.90 -28.03
N ILE A 303 7.83 -11.87 -27.21
CA ILE A 303 7.23 -12.03 -25.89
C ILE A 303 5.75 -11.66 -25.99
N ILE A 304 4.88 -12.50 -25.46
CA ILE A 304 3.43 -12.25 -25.38
C ILE A 304 3.02 -12.41 -23.93
N VAL A 305 2.36 -11.41 -23.37
CA VAL A 305 1.85 -11.40 -22.00
C VAL A 305 0.34 -11.22 -22.04
N LYS A 306 -0.42 -12.15 -21.47
CA LYS A 306 -1.87 -12.00 -21.32
C LYS A 306 -2.19 -10.85 -20.36
N ILE A 307 -2.98 -9.85 -20.77
CA ILE A 307 -3.42 -8.76 -19.89
C ILE A 307 -4.80 -9.14 -19.34
N GLY A 308 -4.90 -9.41 -18.04
CA GLY A 308 -6.18 -9.73 -17.40
C GLY A 308 -6.51 -11.22 -17.37
N VAL A 309 -7.28 -11.61 -16.35
CA VAL A 309 -7.74 -12.99 -16.09
C VAL A 309 -9.07 -13.20 -16.79
#